data_AF-A0A1S8XKX7-F1
#
_entry.id   AF-A0A1S8XKX7-F1
#
_cell.length_a   1.000
_cell.length_b   1.000
_cell.length_c   1.000
_cell.angle_alpha   90.00
_cell.angle_beta   90.00
_cell.angle_gamma   90.00
#
_symmetry.space_group_name_H-M   'P 1'
#
loop_
_entity.id
_entity.type
_entity.pdbx_description
1 polymer ?
#
loop_
_entity_poly.entity_id
_entity_poly.type
_entity_poly.pdbx_seq_one_letter_code
_entity_poly.pdbx_strand_id
1 'polypeptide(L)'
;MSPSDHPFHLWIARDAQVTAVALTEMRMSGRANVREWGSITEVTPGKRITGSAASKRVTIQLIVVAIASLYACGLASAAYWWLLLAVDLALVLLAVAAGFKAARRSTVVAPDIDLYPGIHRLLATHEERLSFRDLQALAERIGRTLPALDSLVDPSDAAELVAESLWEGAAVLARRQEIREVRDELGRHASDGTVETNRARLDLQSQQQRAGDLWEEVNADLARLTSHLMATAAAGERFVRDQDLDDTLQRTGAALDKLSLDGSHAGAYAGEQLADETTAVLTAYRELNDLYGGKS
;
A
#
# COMPACT_ATOMS: atom_id res chain seq x y z
N MET A 1 32.02 -3.79 -17.29
CA MET A 1 30.55 -3.87 -17.37
C MET A 1 30.02 -2.53 -16.88
N SER A 2 29.26 -1.84 -17.73
CA SER A 2 28.87 -0.44 -17.53
C SER A 2 27.70 -0.36 -16.53
N PRO A 3 27.61 0.66 -15.66
CA PRO A 3 26.57 0.77 -14.61
C PRO A 3 25.14 1.04 -15.12
N SER A 4 24.90 0.89 -16.42
CA SER A 4 23.70 1.34 -17.14
C SER A 4 22.71 0.20 -17.50
N ASP A 5 22.92 -1.02 -17.00
CA ASP A 5 22.08 -2.20 -17.30
C ASP A 5 21.17 -2.62 -16.13
N HIS A 6 21.00 -1.79 -15.10
CA HIS A 6 20.03 -2.05 -14.04
C HIS A 6 18.77 -1.22 -14.29
N PRO A 7 17.58 -1.84 -14.44
CA PRO A 7 16.32 -1.10 -14.49
C PRO A 7 16.19 -0.25 -13.22
N PHE A 8 15.74 1.00 -13.35
CA PHE A 8 15.64 1.91 -12.21
C PHE A 8 14.72 1.31 -11.15
N HIS A 9 15.26 1.08 -9.95
CA HIS A 9 14.54 0.44 -8.86
C HIS A 9 14.63 1.25 -7.58
N LEU A 10 13.47 1.58 -7.02
CA LEU A 10 13.34 2.46 -5.86
C LEU A 10 13.11 1.66 -4.58
N TRP A 11 13.95 1.88 -3.59
CA TRP A 11 13.77 1.35 -2.24
C TRP A 11 13.22 2.42 -1.31
N ILE A 12 12.14 2.10 -0.61
CA ILE A 12 11.50 2.98 0.38
C ILE A 12 11.53 2.29 1.73
N ALA A 13 12.34 2.76 2.66
CA ALA A 13 12.37 2.27 4.03
C ALA A 13 11.68 3.26 4.98
N ARG A 14 10.78 2.77 5.84
CA ARG A 14 10.07 3.62 6.81
C ARG A 14 10.30 3.17 8.25
N ASP A 15 10.55 4.10 9.14
CA ASP A 15 10.46 3.92 10.60
C ASP A 15 9.58 5.03 11.21
N ALA A 16 9.28 4.92 12.51
CA ALA A 16 8.54 5.87 13.31
C ALA A 16 9.14 7.28 13.30
N GLN A 17 10.42 7.45 12.96
CA GLN A 17 11.10 8.74 12.99
C GLN A 17 11.51 9.24 11.60
N VAL A 18 11.85 8.36 10.67
CA VAL A 18 12.42 8.74 9.37
C VAL A 18 11.79 7.89 8.26
N THR A 19 11.55 8.51 7.11
CA THR A 19 11.32 7.80 5.85
C THR A 19 12.57 8.00 4.99
N ALA A 20 13.23 6.90 4.62
CA ALA A 20 14.39 6.92 3.76
C ALA A 20 13.99 6.36 2.39
N VAL A 21 14.43 7.04 1.33
CA VAL A 21 14.22 6.63 -0.06
C VAL A 21 15.58 6.48 -0.70
N ALA A 22 15.84 5.40 -1.41
CA ALA A 22 17.15 5.12 -1.99
C ALA A 22 17.06 4.39 -3.33
N LEU A 23 18.10 4.55 -4.15
CA LEU A 23 18.29 3.78 -5.39
C LEU A 23 19.08 2.48 -5.17
N THR A 24 19.32 2.10 -3.91
CA THR A 24 20.06 0.90 -3.52
C THR A 24 19.32 0.16 -2.41
N GLU A 25 19.64 -1.13 -2.25
CA GLU A 25 18.99 -2.01 -1.27
C GLU A 25 19.03 -1.41 0.14
N MET A 26 17.85 -1.22 0.74
CA MET A 26 17.74 -0.75 2.13
C MET A 26 17.44 -1.92 3.07
N ARG A 27 18.11 -1.93 4.23
CA ARG A 27 17.87 -2.93 5.27
C ARG A 27 17.23 -2.27 6.49
N MET A 28 16.55 -3.06 7.31
CA MET A 28 16.03 -2.61 8.60
C MET A 28 16.59 -3.50 9.70
N SER A 29 16.85 -2.90 10.87
CA SER A 29 17.20 -3.67 12.06
C SER A 29 15.95 -4.36 12.63
N GLY A 30 15.97 -5.69 12.73
CA GLY A 30 14.85 -6.47 13.27
C GLY A 30 13.93 -7.09 12.20
N ARG A 31 12.66 -7.35 12.56
CA ARG A 31 11.69 -7.91 11.60
C ARG A 31 11.19 -6.80 10.68
N ALA A 32 11.43 -6.96 9.38
CA ALA A 32 10.87 -6.11 8.34
C ALA A 32 9.71 -6.81 7.63
N ASN A 33 8.76 -6.03 7.14
CA ASN A 33 7.81 -6.47 6.13
C ASN A 33 8.24 -5.83 4.81
N VAL A 34 8.57 -6.67 3.83
CA VAL A 34 9.01 -6.25 2.51
C VAL A 34 7.84 -6.43 1.55
N ARG A 35 7.48 -5.35 0.87
CA ARG A 35 6.43 -5.35 -0.14
C ARG A 35 6.99 -4.78 -1.44
N GLU A 36 6.95 -5.57 -2.49
CA GLU A 36 7.38 -5.18 -3.82
C GLU A 36 6.16 -4.96 -4.71
N TRP A 37 6.21 -3.91 -5.53
CA TRP A 37 5.18 -3.62 -6.52
C TRP A 37 5.79 -2.80 -7.67
N GLY A 38 5.88 -3.41 -8.86
CA GLY A 38 6.62 -2.81 -9.99
C GLY A 38 8.10 -2.63 -9.63
N SER A 39 8.69 -1.52 -10.05
CA SER A 39 10.09 -1.16 -9.79
C SER A 39 10.31 -0.51 -8.41
N ILE A 40 9.44 -0.81 -7.43
CA ILE A 40 9.46 -0.20 -6.10
C ILE A 40 9.42 -1.28 -5.02
N THR A 41 10.37 -1.25 -4.09
CA THR A 41 10.38 -2.08 -2.89
C THR A 41 10.19 -1.23 -1.64
N GLU A 42 9.10 -1.48 -0.93
CA GLU A 42 8.81 -0.89 0.37
C GLU A 42 9.26 -1.82 1.50
N VAL A 43 10.08 -1.30 2.41
CA VAL A 43 10.54 -1.97 3.62
C VAL A 43 9.95 -1.25 4.82
N THR A 44 8.97 -1.88 5.48
CA THR A 44 8.32 -1.35 6.67
C THR A 44 8.68 -2.15 7.93
N PRO A 45 8.55 -1.57 9.13
CA PRO A 45 8.66 -2.32 10.37
C PRO A 45 7.65 -3.46 10.34
N GLY A 46 8.09 -4.69 10.60
CA GLY A 46 7.18 -5.81 10.83
C GLY A 46 6.20 -5.45 11.94
N LYS A 47 4.94 -5.92 11.84
CA LYS A 47 3.88 -5.61 12.82
C LYS A 47 4.46 -5.70 14.23
N ARG A 48 4.40 -4.57 14.97
CA ARG A 48 4.69 -4.58 16.41
C ARG A 48 3.82 -5.66 17.02
N ILE A 49 4.43 -6.65 17.64
CA ILE A 49 3.69 -7.48 18.60
C ILE A 49 3.26 -6.48 19.66
N THR A 50 1.99 -6.09 19.63
CA THR A 50 1.42 -5.11 20.56
C THR A 50 1.82 -5.53 21.97
N GLY A 51 2.12 -4.56 22.84
CA GLY A 51 2.51 -4.84 24.22
C GLY A 51 1.53 -5.77 24.94
N SER A 52 0.26 -5.81 24.50
CA SER A 52 -0.79 -6.75 24.93
C SER A 52 -0.57 -8.22 24.49
N ALA A 53 -0.05 -8.47 23.28
CA ALA A 53 0.28 -9.82 22.82
C ALA A 53 1.63 -10.32 23.39
N ALA A 54 2.58 -9.41 23.57
CA ALA A 54 3.83 -9.69 24.28
C ALA A 54 3.58 -9.92 25.78
N SER A 55 2.74 -9.09 26.43
CA SER A 55 2.34 -9.28 27.82
C SER A 55 1.51 -10.54 27.98
N LYS A 56 0.56 -10.86 27.10
CA LYS A 56 -0.15 -12.15 27.17
C LYS A 56 0.79 -13.34 27.04
N ARG A 57 1.80 -13.30 26.15
CA ARG A 57 2.78 -14.40 26.06
C ARG A 57 3.67 -14.49 27.30
N VAL A 58 4.13 -13.37 27.83
CA VAL A 58 4.93 -13.31 29.06
C VAL A 58 4.10 -13.73 30.29
N THR A 59 2.83 -13.32 30.38
CA THR A 59 1.89 -13.72 31.43
C THR A 59 1.55 -15.19 31.32
N ILE A 60 1.30 -15.73 30.12
CA ILE A 60 1.10 -17.17 29.91
C ILE A 60 2.37 -17.94 30.28
N GLN A 61 3.56 -17.46 29.88
CA GLN A 61 4.82 -18.09 30.27
C GLN A 61 5.06 -18.03 31.78
N LEU A 62 4.76 -16.91 32.44
CA LEU A 62 4.85 -16.78 33.90
C LEU A 62 3.83 -17.67 34.62
N ILE A 63 2.62 -17.83 34.08
CA ILE A 63 1.62 -18.76 34.62
C ILE A 63 2.09 -20.21 34.47
N VAL A 64 2.65 -20.58 33.31
CA VAL A 64 3.20 -21.94 33.08
C VAL A 64 4.39 -22.20 34.01
N VAL A 65 5.29 -21.22 34.20
CA VAL A 65 6.40 -21.31 35.14
C VAL A 65 5.90 -21.42 36.58
N ALA A 66 4.91 -20.60 36.98
CA ALA A 66 4.31 -20.68 38.31
C ALA A 66 3.65 -22.05 38.57
N ILE A 67 2.94 -22.61 37.58
CA ILE A 67 2.34 -23.94 37.67
C ILE A 67 3.41 -25.03 37.74
N ALA A 68 4.47 -24.94 36.92
CA ALA A 68 5.58 -25.89 36.93
C ALA A 68 6.38 -25.84 38.24
N SER A 69 6.61 -24.64 38.78
CA SER A 69 7.26 -24.41 40.08
C SER A 69 6.41 -24.95 41.22
N LEU A 70 5.08 -24.75 41.19
CA LEU A 70 4.15 -25.32 42.16
C LEU A 70 4.15 -26.87 42.11
N TYR A 71 4.20 -27.46 40.91
CA TYR A 71 4.31 -28.91 40.72
C TYR A 71 5.66 -29.46 41.20
N ALA A 72 6.76 -28.77 40.91
CA ALA A 72 8.10 -29.17 41.32
C ALA A 72 8.30 -29.05 42.85
N CYS A 73 7.69 -28.03 43.47
CA CYS A 73 7.71 -27.85 44.94
C CYS A 73 6.93 -28.97 45.65
N GLY A 74 5.90 -29.55 45.02
CA GLY A 74 5.18 -30.71 45.53
C GLY A 74 5.93 -32.03 45.42
N LEU A 75 6.94 -32.13 44.54
CA LEU A 75 7.68 -33.37 44.24
C LEU A 75 9.14 -33.37 44.74
N ALA A 76 9.72 -32.21 45.03
CA ALA A 76 11.12 -32.10 45.43
C ALA A 76 11.31 -32.21 46.96
N SER A 77 12.20 -33.10 47.39
CA SER A 77 12.73 -33.07 48.76
C SER A 77 13.56 -31.81 48.99
N ALA A 78 13.63 -31.35 50.24
CA ALA A 78 14.26 -30.09 50.69
C ALA A 78 15.75 -29.89 50.29
N ALA A 79 16.39 -30.84 49.60
CA ALA A 79 17.78 -30.78 49.17
C ALA A 79 18.01 -30.03 47.84
N TYR A 80 17.01 -29.93 46.95
CA TYR A 80 17.20 -29.44 45.57
C TYR A 80 16.41 -28.17 45.20
N TRP A 81 15.78 -27.51 46.19
CA TRP A 81 14.99 -26.30 45.99
C TRP A 81 15.76 -25.13 45.36
N TRP A 82 17.07 -25.03 45.62
CA TRP A 82 17.93 -23.98 45.09
C TRP A 82 18.17 -24.08 43.57
N LEU A 83 18.17 -25.31 43.01
CA LEU A 83 18.26 -25.52 41.55
C LEU A 83 16.99 -25.07 40.83
N LEU A 84 15.83 -25.30 41.45
CA LEU A 84 14.55 -24.84 40.90
C LEU A 84 14.49 -23.31 40.85
N LEU A 85 14.94 -22.63 41.91
CA LEU A 85 15.04 -21.16 41.92
C LEU A 85 15.99 -20.63 40.84
N ALA A 86 17.12 -21.30 40.61
CA ALA A 86 18.07 -20.89 39.56
C ALA A 86 17.47 -21.02 38.16
N VAL A 87 16.72 -22.11 37.89
CA VAL A 87 16.04 -22.33 36.60
C VAL A 87 14.92 -21.31 36.40
N ASP A 88 14.08 -21.07 37.41
CA ASP A 88 13.00 -20.07 37.34
C ASP A 88 13.57 -18.66 37.09
N LEU A 89 14.63 -18.28 37.80
CA LEU A 89 15.29 -17.00 37.61
C LEU A 89 15.87 -16.85 36.20
N ALA A 90 16.51 -17.90 35.67
CA ALA A 90 17.04 -17.90 34.31
C ALA A 90 15.93 -17.75 33.25
N LEU A 91 14.78 -18.40 33.45
CA LEU A 91 13.64 -18.33 32.56
C LEU A 91 12.99 -16.93 32.56
N VAL A 92 12.86 -16.32 33.75
CA VAL A 92 12.38 -14.93 33.90
C VAL A 92 13.34 -13.97 33.20
N LEU A 93 14.65 -14.10 33.43
CA LEU A 93 15.66 -13.25 32.78
C LEU A 93 15.63 -13.39 31.25
N LEU A 94 15.48 -14.61 30.72
CA LEU A 94 15.35 -14.86 29.29
C LEU A 94 14.08 -14.21 28.72
N ALA A 95 12.95 -14.31 29.42
CA ALA A 95 11.69 -13.68 29.02
C ALA A 95 11.80 -12.15 29.02
N VAL A 96 12.45 -11.56 30.04
CA VAL A 96 12.72 -10.13 30.13
C VAL A 96 13.65 -9.68 29.00
N ALA A 97 14.75 -10.40 28.75
CA ALA A 97 15.68 -10.09 27.67
C ALA A 97 15.01 -10.19 26.28
N ALA A 98 14.18 -11.21 26.06
CA ALA A 98 13.38 -11.35 24.84
C ALA A 98 12.35 -10.22 24.70
N GLY A 99 11.73 -9.79 25.80
CA GLY A 99 10.83 -8.64 25.87
C GLY A 99 11.53 -7.33 25.50
N PHE A 100 12.71 -7.06 26.08
CA PHE A 100 13.52 -5.89 25.72
C PHE A 100 13.97 -5.93 24.25
N LYS A 101 14.37 -7.09 23.73
CA LYS A 101 14.77 -7.25 22.33
C LYS A 101 13.59 -7.07 21.37
N ALA A 102 12.40 -7.52 21.74
CA ALA A 102 11.17 -7.32 20.97
C ALA A 102 10.62 -5.88 21.09
N ALA A 103 10.96 -5.17 22.16
CA ALA A 103 10.59 -3.77 22.38
C ALA A 103 11.55 -2.77 21.70
N ARG A 104 12.74 -3.20 21.25
CA ARG A 104 13.64 -2.35 20.45
C ARG A 104 12.93 -1.96 19.16
N ARG A 105 12.80 -0.65 18.94
CA ARG A 105 12.26 -0.08 17.69
C ARG A 105 13.18 -0.50 16.54
N SER A 106 12.60 -1.06 15.49
CA SER A 106 13.32 -1.37 14.25
C SER A 106 13.74 -0.07 13.58
N THR A 107 15.03 0.22 13.58
CA THR A 107 15.57 1.39 12.91
C THR A 107 15.87 1.06 11.45
N VAL A 108 15.67 2.03 10.55
CA VAL A 108 16.19 1.92 9.19
C VAL A 108 17.71 1.86 9.26
N VAL A 109 18.30 0.84 8.63
CA VAL A 109 19.75 0.71 8.47
C VAL A 109 20.00 0.85 6.99
N ALA A 110 20.29 2.08 6.55
CA ALA A 110 20.81 2.33 5.22
C ALA A 110 22.31 2.02 5.24
N PRO A 111 22.78 0.86 4.72
CA PRO A 111 24.20 0.75 4.41
C PRO A 111 24.58 1.89 3.47
N ASP A 112 25.76 2.47 3.68
CA ASP A 112 26.37 3.48 2.79
C ASP A 112 25.77 4.89 2.76
N ILE A 113 24.92 5.25 3.72
CA ILE A 113 24.35 6.61 3.78
C ILE A 113 25.42 7.71 3.85
N ASP A 114 26.51 7.44 4.58
CA ASP A 114 27.64 8.37 4.73
C ASP A 114 28.58 8.34 3.53
N LEU A 115 28.54 7.26 2.73
CA LEU A 115 29.42 7.03 1.58
C LEU A 115 28.84 7.62 0.29
N TYR A 116 27.51 7.57 0.12
CA TYR A 116 26.84 8.07 -1.09
C TYR A 116 25.56 8.86 -0.76
N PRO A 117 25.66 10.08 -0.21
CA PRO A 117 24.49 10.87 0.16
C PRO A 117 23.58 11.20 -1.04
N GLY A 118 24.11 11.22 -2.27
CA GLY A 118 23.34 11.53 -3.48
C GLY A 118 22.32 10.46 -3.90
N ILE A 119 22.50 9.21 -3.46
CA ILE A 119 21.59 8.08 -3.78
C ILE A 119 20.60 7.79 -2.64
N HIS A 120 20.64 8.57 -1.56
CA HIS A 120 19.74 8.47 -0.42
C HIS A 120 19.02 9.80 -0.17
N ARG A 121 17.71 9.74 0.08
CA ARG A 121 16.90 10.88 0.51
C ARG A 121 16.27 10.55 1.86
N LEU A 122 16.57 11.37 2.86
CA LEU A 122 16.04 11.21 4.22
C LEU A 122 14.99 12.27 4.50
N LEU A 123 13.79 11.82 4.86
CA LEU A 123 12.70 12.65 5.32
C LEU A 123 12.50 12.40 6.81
N ALA A 124 12.96 13.34 7.64
CA ALA A 124 12.87 13.25 9.10
C ALA A 124 11.63 13.96 9.63
N THR A 125 11.28 15.09 9.04
CA THR A 125 10.19 15.93 9.53
C THR A 125 8.83 15.30 9.26
N HIS A 126 7.90 15.45 10.21
CA HIS A 126 6.60 14.76 10.16
C HIS A 126 5.78 15.14 8.92
N GLU A 127 5.77 16.41 8.55
CA GLU A 127 5.01 16.90 7.40
C GLU A 127 5.51 16.33 6.07
N GLU A 128 6.83 16.30 5.85
CA GLU A 128 7.44 15.71 4.65
C GLU A 128 7.16 14.22 4.57
N ARG A 129 7.21 13.52 5.70
CA ARG A 129 6.86 12.09 5.76
C ARG A 129 5.40 11.84 5.40
N LEU A 130 4.48 12.70 5.83
CA LEU A 130 3.07 12.61 5.44
C LEU A 130 2.88 12.94 3.96
N SER A 131 3.46 14.03 3.46
CA SER A 131 3.39 14.40 2.04
C SER A 131 3.95 13.30 1.15
N PHE A 132 5.08 12.69 1.52
CA PHE A 132 5.65 11.56 0.76
C PHE A 132 4.75 10.32 0.78
N ARG A 133 4.11 10.02 1.92
CA ARG A 133 3.14 8.92 2.01
C ARG A 133 1.95 9.15 1.08
N ASP A 134 1.49 10.39 0.97
CA ASP A 134 0.37 10.73 0.09
C ASP A 134 0.77 10.59 -1.39
N LEU A 135 2.00 10.98 -1.77
CA LEU A 135 2.58 10.70 -3.09
C LEU A 135 2.67 9.18 -3.37
N GLN A 136 3.18 8.42 -2.39
CA GLN A 136 3.27 6.96 -2.50
C GLN A 136 1.89 6.32 -2.69
N ALA A 137 0.85 6.82 -2.02
CA ALA A 137 -0.52 6.32 -2.18
C ALA A 137 -1.07 6.58 -3.59
N LEU A 138 -0.73 7.72 -4.21
CA LEU A 138 -1.07 8.01 -5.61
C LEU A 138 -0.32 7.07 -6.56
N ALA A 139 0.98 6.87 -6.34
CA ALA A 139 1.79 5.95 -7.13
C ALA A 139 1.29 4.50 -7.03
N GLU A 140 0.90 4.04 -5.83
CA GLU A 140 0.32 2.71 -5.63
C GLU A 140 -1.02 2.55 -6.36
N ARG A 141 -1.83 3.62 -6.44
CA ARG A 141 -3.07 3.62 -7.23
C ARG A 141 -2.78 3.47 -8.73
N ILE A 142 -1.79 4.21 -9.25
CA ILE A 142 -1.34 4.06 -10.64
C ILE A 142 -0.83 2.63 -10.87
N GLY A 143 0.01 2.11 -9.98
CA GLY A 143 0.56 0.75 -10.09
C GLY A 143 -0.51 -0.35 -10.16
N ARG A 144 -1.67 -0.15 -9.50
CA ARG A 144 -2.80 -1.10 -9.58
C ARG A 144 -3.52 -1.09 -10.93
N THR A 145 -3.47 0.01 -11.67
CA THR A 145 -4.13 0.12 -12.98
C THR A 145 -3.20 -0.25 -14.14
N LEU A 146 -1.88 -0.28 -13.92
CA LEU A 146 -0.90 -0.63 -14.97
C LEU A 146 -1.14 -1.98 -15.67
N PRO A 147 -1.48 -3.10 -14.98
CA PRO A 147 -1.69 -4.37 -15.67
C PRO A 147 -2.85 -4.35 -16.68
N ALA A 148 -3.86 -3.51 -16.46
CA ALA A 148 -4.96 -3.34 -17.40
C ALA A 148 -4.57 -2.51 -18.64
N LEU A 149 -3.48 -1.74 -18.54
CA LEU A 149 -2.92 -0.91 -19.60
C LEU A 149 -1.88 -1.63 -20.45
N ASP A 150 -1.63 -2.93 -20.22
CA ASP A 150 -0.63 -3.76 -20.93
C ASP A 150 -0.77 -3.72 -22.46
N SER A 151 -2.00 -3.52 -22.97
CA SER A 151 -2.27 -3.37 -24.39
C SER A 151 -1.83 -2.02 -25.00
N LEU A 152 -1.54 -1.02 -24.16
CA LEU A 152 -1.20 0.36 -24.56
C LEU A 152 0.24 0.72 -24.22
N VAL A 153 0.75 0.27 -23.08
CA VAL A 153 2.08 0.62 -22.55
C VAL A 153 2.66 -0.60 -21.85
N ASP A 154 3.96 -0.85 -22.01
CA ASP A 154 4.65 -1.88 -21.24
C ASP A 154 4.52 -1.55 -19.73
N PRO A 155 3.92 -2.46 -18.92
CA PRO A 155 3.75 -2.23 -17.49
C PRO A 155 5.07 -2.02 -16.74
N SER A 156 6.19 -2.55 -17.25
CA SER A 156 7.50 -2.40 -16.62
C SER A 156 8.07 -1.00 -16.80
N ASP A 157 8.05 -0.46 -18.02
CA ASP A 157 8.44 0.92 -18.32
C ASP A 157 7.56 1.93 -17.56
N ALA A 158 6.25 1.68 -17.50
CA ALA A 158 5.34 2.52 -16.76
C ALA A 158 5.59 2.48 -15.24
N ALA A 159 5.96 1.31 -14.69
CA ALA A 159 6.34 1.17 -13.29
C ALA A 159 7.65 1.91 -12.98
N GLU A 160 8.60 1.92 -13.92
CA GLU A 160 9.85 2.67 -13.82
C GLU A 160 9.60 4.18 -13.74
N LEU A 161 8.77 4.72 -14.64
CA LEU A 161 8.40 6.15 -14.62
C LEU A 161 7.70 6.57 -13.32
N VAL A 162 6.87 5.69 -12.75
CA VAL A 162 6.22 5.92 -11.45
C VAL A 162 7.26 5.94 -10.33
N ALA A 163 8.24 5.03 -10.37
CA ALA A 163 9.35 4.99 -9.41
C ALA A 163 10.23 6.26 -9.51
N GLU A 164 10.57 6.70 -10.72
CA GLU A 164 11.31 7.95 -10.96
C GLU A 164 10.56 9.17 -10.42
N SER A 165 9.25 9.23 -10.67
CA SER A 165 8.39 10.31 -10.16
C SER A 165 8.37 10.37 -8.63
N LEU A 166 8.39 9.21 -7.95
CA LEU A 166 8.50 9.16 -6.50
C LEU A 166 9.89 9.56 -6.01
N TRP A 167 10.94 9.21 -6.73
CA TRP A 167 12.30 9.65 -6.41
C TRP A 167 12.47 11.16 -6.53
N GLU A 168 11.92 11.77 -7.58
CA GLU A 168 11.86 13.22 -7.75
C GLU A 168 11.05 13.88 -6.62
N GLY A 169 9.89 13.31 -6.28
CA GLY A 169 9.08 13.77 -5.15
C GLY A 169 9.83 13.73 -3.81
N ALA A 170 10.62 12.68 -3.57
CA ALA A 170 11.48 12.60 -2.39
C ALA A 170 12.57 13.67 -2.40
N ALA A 171 13.15 13.99 -3.57
CA ALA A 171 14.15 15.05 -3.70
C ALA A 171 13.55 16.44 -3.43
N VAL A 172 12.36 16.73 -3.97
CA VAL A 172 11.64 17.99 -3.71
C VAL A 172 11.31 18.13 -2.22
N LEU A 173 10.86 17.06 -1.56
CA LEU A 173 10.56 17.08 -0.13
C LEU A 173 11.81 17.21 0.75
N ALA A 174 12.92 16.59 0.36
CA ALA A 174 14.20 16.76 1.06
C ALA A 174 14.67 18.23 0.97
N ARG A 175 14.61 18.83 -0.22
CA ARG A 175 14.89 20.26 -0.42
C ARG A 175 13.95 21.15 0.41
N ARG A 176 12.67 20.79 0.50
CA ARG A 176 11.71 21.50 1.36
C ARG A 176 12.13 21.44 2.83
N GLN A 177 12.57 20.28 3.32
CA GLN A 177 13.05 20.14 4.70
C GLN A 177 14.25 21.04 4.98
N GLU A 178 15.24 21.06 4.08
CA GLU A 178 16.43 21.92 4.20
C GLU A 178 16.04 23.41 4.25
N ILE A 179 15.13 23.86 3.36
CA ILE A 179 14.66 25.25 3.38
C ILE A 179 13.92 25.57 4.67
N ARG A 180 13.13 24.64 5.21
CA ARG A 180 12.46 24.84 6.51
C ARG A 180 13.47 25.06 7.62
N GLU A 181 14.49 24.21 7.72
CA GLU A 181 15.53 24.32 8.74
C GLU A 181 16.22 25.70 8.67
N VAL A 182 16.54 26.17 7.47
CA VAL A 182 17.11 27.52 7.24
C VAL A 182 16.12 28.61 7.66
N ARG A 183 14.84 28.49 7.30
CA ARG A 183 13.81 29.49 7.67
C ARG A 183 13.60 29.55 9.19
N ASP A 184 13.58 28.41 9.85
CA ASP A 184 13.45 28.32 11.30
C ASP A 184 14.68 28.93 12.00
N GLU A 185 15.87 28.74 11.45
CA GLU A 185 17.11 29.37 11.93
C GLU A 185 17.09 30.89 11.76
N LEU A 186 16.74 31.39 10.57
CA LEU A 186 16.60 32.82 10.31
C LEU A 186 15.51 33.46 11.18
N GLY A 187 14.43 32.73 11.48
CA GLY A 187 13.36 33.16 12.37
C GLY A 187 13.79 33.27 13.84
N ARG A 188 14.60 32.33 14.32
CA ARG A 188 15.22 32.38 15.66
C ARG A 188 16.11 33.62 15.81
N HIS A 189 17.00 33.86 14.86
CA HIS A 189 17.88 35.05 14.89
C HIS A 189 17.15 36.39 14.79
N ALA A 190 16.01 36.44 14.11
CA ALA A 190 15.17 37.64 14.07
C ALA A 190 14.48 37.91 15.42
N SER A 191 14.13 36.86 16.15
CA SER A 191 13.41 36.94 17.42
C SER A 191 14.32 37.26 18.61
N ASP A 192 15.58 36.82 18.57
CA ASP A 192 16.55 37.02 19.66
C ASP A 192 17.03 38.48 19.80
N GLY A 193 16.68 39.38 18.87
CA GLY A 193 17.03 40.81 18.93
C GLY A 193 18.54 41.11 18.84
N THR A 194 19.38 40.08 18.69
CA THR A 194 20.85 40.12 18.65
C THR A 194 21.43 40.86 17.44
N VAL A 195 20.60 41.23 16.46
CA VAL A 195 21.05 41.95 15.27
C VAL A 195 21.01 43.46 15.54
N GLU A 196 22.01 43.94 16.27
CA GLU A 196 22.08 45.34 16.72
C GLU A 196 22.43 46.34 15.60
N THR A 197 22.98 45.88 14.48
CA THR A 197 23.42 46.74 13.38
C THR A 197 22.44 46.79 12.21
N ASN A 198 22.21 48.00 11.68
CA ASN A 198 21.31 48.24 10.54
C ASN A 198 21.64 47.37 9.32
N ARG A 199 22.93 47.17 9.02
CA ARG A 199 23.37 46.31 7.90
C ARG A 199 23.03 44.83 8.10
N ALA A 200 23.35 44.28 9.27
CA ALA A 200 23.07 42.87 9.57
C ALA A 200 21.56 42.59 9.57
N ARG A 201 20.74 43.58 9.95
CA ARG A 201 19.27 43.49 9.90
C ARG A 201 18.74 43.47 8.46
N LEU A 202 19.30 44.31 7.59
CA LEU A 202 18.96 44.32 6.15
C LEU A 202 19.39 43.01 5.47
N ASP A 203 20.57 42.50 5.80
CA ASP A 203 21.06 41.22 5.28
C ASP A 203 20.15 40.06 5.74
N LEU A 204 19.77 40.02 7.03
CA LEU A 204 18.83 39.03 7.56
C LEU A 204 17.48 39.07 6.84
N GLN A 205 16.92 40.28 6.64
CA GLN A 205 15.65 40.45 5.91
C GLN A 205 15.77 39.97 4.46
N SER A 206 16.89 40.26 3.78
CA SER A 206 17.14 39.77 2.42
C SER A 206 17.21 38.25 2.35
N GLN A 207 17.87 37.60 3.32
CA GLN A 207 17.92 36.13 3.38
C GLN A 207 16.57 35.50 3.71
N GLN A 208 15.77 36.12 4.58
CA GLN A 208 14.40 35.67 4.86
C GLN A 208 13.52 35.74 3.62
N GLN A 209 13.62 36.82 2.84
CA GLN A 209 12.88 36.94 1.58
C GLN A 209 13.28 35.84 0.60
N ARG A 210 14.59 35.64 0.37
CA ARG A 210 15.09 34.58 -0.52
C ARG A 210 14.65 33.19 -0.09
N ALA A 211 14.70 32.90 1.22
CA ALA A 211 14.23 31.63 1.76
C ALA A 211 12.71 31.46 1.61
N GLY A 212 11.94 32.55 1.67
CA GLY A 212 10.52 32.59 1.36
C GLY A 212 10.23 32.29 -0.11
N ASP A 213 10.94 32.95 -1.03
CA ASP A 213 10.78 32.75 -2.47
C ASP A 213 11.11 31.29 -2.87
N LEU A 214 12.21 30.74 -2.34
CA LEU A 214 12.59 29.33 -2.54
C LEU A 214 11.55 28.36 -1.95
N TRP A 215 10.95 28.71 -0.83
CA TRP A 215 9.89 27.91 -0.21
C TRP A 215 8.64 27.84 -1.09
N GLU A 216 8.25 28.97 -1.68
CA GLU A 216 7.11 29.03 -2.60
C GLU A 216 7.38 28.22 -3.88
N GLU A 217 8.58 28.35 -4.46
CA GLU A 217 9.01 27.58 -5.63
C GLU A 217 8.91 26.07 -5.38
N VAL A 218 9.49 25.58 -4.28
CA VAL A 218 9.50 24.15 -3.95
C VAL A 218 8.08 23.62 -3.66
N ASN A 219 7.21 24.43 -3.06
CA ASN A 219 5.81 24.03 -2.88
C ASN A 219 5.04 24.00 -4.20
N ALA A 220 5.34 24.92 -5.14
CA ALA A 220 4.76 24.88 -6.47
C ALA A 220 5.22 23.63 -7.24
N ASP A 221 6.49 23.24 -7.14
CA ASP A 221 7.03 21.99 -7.71
C ASP A 221 6.30 20.77 -7.15
N LEU A 222 6.17 20.69 -5.83
CA LEU A 222 5.47 19.59 -5.17
C LEU A 222 3.99 19.53 -5.58
N ALA A 223 3.32 20.68 -5.70
CA ALA A 223 1.93 20.76 -6.12
C ALA A 223 1.74 20.30 -7.58
N ARG A 224 2.68 20.66 -8.48
CA ARG A 224 2.70 20.20 -9.87
C ARG A 224 2.89 18.68 -9.95
N LEU A 225 3.86 18.14 -9.23
CA LEU A 225 4.09 16.69 -9.20
C LEU A 225 2.85 15.94 -8.68
N THR A 226 2.26 16.42 -7.59
CA THR A 226 1.07 15.81 -6.97
C THR A 226 -0.12 15.85 -7.92
N SER A 227 -0.34 16.97 -8.62
CA SER A 227 -1.46 17.11 -9.55
C SER A 227 -1.29 16.20 -10.77
N HIS A 228 -0.08 16.05 -11.29
CA HIS A 228 0.23 15.11 -12.37
C HIS A 228 -0.05 13.66 -11.95
N LEU A 229 0.48 13.21 -10.80
CA LEU A 229 0.23 11.85 -10.29
C LEU A 229 -1.27 11.60 -10.04
N MET A 230 -1.98 12.58 -9.50
CA MET A 230 -3.42 12.47 -9.27
C MET A 230 -4.20 12.36 -10.59
N ALA A 231 -3.85 13.16 -11.60
CA ALA A 231 -4.47 13.11 -12.92
C ALA A 231 -4.21 11.75 -13.60
N THR A 232 -2.97 11.25 -13.53
CA THR A 232 -2.59 9.93 -14.06
C THR A 232 -3.34 8.80 -13.37
N ALA A 233 -3.43 8.83 -12.04
CA ALA A 233 -4.20 7.84 -11.28
C ALA A 233 -5.68 7.85 -11.68
N ALA A 234 -6.29 9.04 -11.78
CA ALA A 234 -7.69 9.18 -12.18
C ALA A 234 -7.94 8.72 -13.62
N ALA A 235 -7.01 8.99 -14.53
CA ALA A 235 -7.09 8.54 -15.92
C ALA A 235 -7.01 7.01 -16.01
N GLY A 236 -6.05 6.39 -15.32
CA GLY A 236 -5.92 4.93 -15.27
C GLY A 236 -7.15 4.25 -14.66
N GLU A 237 -7.68 4.77 -13.55
CA GLU A 237 -8.88 4.23 -12.90
C GLU A 237 -10.13 4.35 -13.78
N ARG A 238 -10.22 5.45 -14.55
CA ARG A 238 -11.31 5.64 -15.52
C ARG A 238 -11.20 4.65 -16.67
N PHE A 239 -10.00 4.46 -17.22
CA PHE A 239 -9.76 3.52 -18.30
C PHE A 239 -10.16 2.09 -17.90
N VAL A 240 -9.74 1.63 -16.72
CA VAL A 240 -10.12 0.30 -16.19
C VAL A 240 -11.64 0.17 -16.08
N ARG A 241 -12.32 1.21 -15.58
CA ARG A 241 -13.78 1.20 -15.45
C ARG A 241 -14.49 1.13 -16.79
N ASP A 242 -14.00 1.87 -17.79
CA ASP A 242 -14.58 1.88 -19.13
C ASP A 242 -14.37 0.51 -19.81
N GLN A 243 -13.19 -0.11 -19.64
CA GLN A 243 -12.92 -1.48 -20.11
C GLN A 243 -13.82 -2.54 -19.44
N ASP A 244 -14.00 -2.47 -18.13
CA ASP A 244 -14.90 -3.37 -17.39
C ASP A 244 -16.36 -3.23 -17.86
N LEU A 245 -16.78 -2.01 -18.21
CA LEU A 245 -18.11 -1.74 -18.75
C LEU A 245 -18.27 -2.33 -20.14
N ASP A 246 -17.31 -2.13 -21.04
CA ASP A 246 -17.34 -2.66 -22.40
C ASP A 246 -17.38 -4.20 -22.40
N ASP A 247 -16.55 -4.84 -21.56
CA ASP A 247 -16.56 -6.30 -21.36
C ASP A 247 -17.92 -6.79 -20.86
N THR A 248 -18.53 -6.05 -19.94
CA THR A 248 -19.85 -6.39 -19.39
C THR A 248 -20.93 -6.26 -20.46
N LEU A 249 -20.92 -5.18 -21.24
CA LEU A 249 -21.85 -4.96 -22.34
C LEU A 249 -21.72 -6.04 -23.41
N GLN A 250 -20.49 -6.45 -23.76
CA GLN A 250 -20.24 -7.52 -24.71
C GLN A 250 -20.78 -8.86 -24.19
N ARG A 251 -20.54 -9.20 -22.91
CA ARG A 251 -21.08 -10.41 -22.27
C ARG A 251 -22.61 -10.41 -22.22
N THR A 252 -23.21 -9.29 -21.86
CA THR A 252 -24.68 -9.16 -21.82
C THR A 252 -25.28 -9.23 -23.21
N GLY A 253 -24.68 -8.59 -24.22
CA GLY A 253 -25.10 -8.69 -25.62
C GLY A 253 -25.08 -10.14 -26.11
N ALA A 254 -23.96 -10.85 -25.91
CA ALA A 254 -23.85 -12.27 -26.28
C ALA A 254 -24.88 -13.16 -25.56
N ALA A 255 -25.18 -12.87 -24.29
CA ALA A 255 -26.21 -13.60 -23.54
C ALA A 255 -27.62 -13.32 -24.06
N LEU A 256 -27.93 -12.06 -24.41
CA LEU A 256 -29.22 -11.67 -24.99
C LEU A 256 -29.42 -12.27 -26.39
N ASP A 257 -28.38 -12.26 -27.23
CA ASP A 257 -28.42 -12.90 -28.55
C ASP A 257 -28.68 -14.39 -28.44
N LYS A 258 -28.01 -15.07 -27.49
CA LYS A 258 -28.24 -16.49 -27.22
C LYS A 258 -29.70 -16.76 -26.80
N LEU A 259 -30.25 -15.95 -25.88
CA LEU A 259 -31.65 -16.08 -25.45
C LEU A 259 -32.64 -15.79 -26.59
N SER A 260 -32.32 -14.86 -27.49
CA SER A 260 -33.14 -14.54 -28.66
C SER A 260 -33.17 -15.69 -29.67
N LEU A 261 -32.02 -16.33 -29.92
CA LEU A 261 -31.90 -17.49 -30.80
C LEU A 261 -32.62 -18.72 -30.20
N ASP A 262 -32.43 -19.00 -28.92
CA ASP A 262 -33.09 -20.12 -28.22
C ASP A 262 -34.63 -19.91 -28.15
N GLY A 263 -35.09 -18.68 -27.91
CA GLY A 263 -36.51 -18.34 -27.89
C GLY A 263 -37.17 -18.42 -29.27
N SER A 264 -36.44 -18.08 -30.33
CA SER A 264 -36.93 -18.18 -31.71
C SER A 264 -37.10 -19.63 -32.17
N HIS A 265 -36.25 -20.54 -31.71
CA HIS A 265 -36.40 -21.98 -31.99
C HIS A 265 -37.48 -22.63 -31.13
N ALA A 266 -37.61 -22.29 -29.85
CA ALA A 266 -38.67 -22.82 -29.00
C ALA A 266 -40.09 -22.38 -29.44
N GLY A 267 -40.24 -21.14 -29.93
CA GLY A 267 -41.52 -20.62 -30.42
C GLY A 267 -41.99 -21.25 -31.74
N ALA A 268 -41.06 -21.62 -32.62
CA ALA A 268 -41.38 -22.29 -33.89
C ALA A 268 -41.96 -23.70 -33.67
N TYR A 269 -41.35 -24.51 -32.79
CA TYR A 269 -41.83 -25.86 -32.49
C TYR A 269 -43.14 -25.86 -31.68
N ALA A 270 -43.30 -24.94 -30.72
CA ALA A 270 -44.53 -24.86 -29.92
C ALA A 270 -45.74 -24.39 -30.75
N GLY A 271 -45.54 -23.46 -31.69
CA GLY A 271 -46.61 -22.98 -32.59
C GLY A 271 -47.06 -24.03 -33.59
N GLU A 272 -46.11 -24.80 -34.16
CA GLU A 272 -46.41 -25.88 -35.10
C GLU A 272 -47.11 -27.05 -34.41
N GLN A 273 -46.67 -27.43 -33.21
CA GLN A 273 -47.30 -28.49 -32.42
C GLN A 273 -48.72 -28.11 -31.95
N LEU A 274 -48.95 -26.84 -31.58
CA LEU A 274 -50.28 -26.36 -31.20
C LEU A 274 -51.23 -26.29 -32.41
N ALA A 275 -50.72 -25.94 -33.60
CA ALA A 275 -51.50 -25.90 -34.84
C ALA A 275 -51.90 -27.31 -35.30
N ASP A 276 -51.00 -28.28 -35.19
CA ASP A 276 -51.30 -29.70 -35.46
C ASP A 276 -52.33 -30.24 -34.47
N GLU A 277 -52.20 -29.91 -33.18
CA GLU A 277 -53.11 -30.38 -32.14
C GLU A 277 -54.52 -29.75 -32.26
N THR A 278 -54.61 -28.46 -32.60
CA THR A 278 -55.92 -27.82 -32.90
C THR A 278 -56.54 -28.35 -34.19
N THR A 279 -55.74 -28.67 -35.20
CA THR A 279 -56.25 -29.28 -36.44
C THR A 279 -56.78 -30.69 -36.17
N ALA A 280 -56.09 -31.48 -35.34
CA ALA A 280 -56.54 -32.79 -34.90
C ALA A 280 -57.86 -32.72 -34.10
N VAL A 281 -57.97 -31.78 -33.15
CA VAL A 281 -59.20 -31.58 -32.36
C VAL A 281 -60.36 -31.13 -33.25
N LEU A 282 -60.15 -30.20 -34.17
CA LEU A 282 -61.20 -29.75 -35.11
C LEU A 282 -61.65 -30.88 -36.05
N THR A 283 -60.74 -31.76 -36.43
CA THR A 283 -61.06 -32.93 -37.28
C THR A 283 -61.86 -33.95 -36.49
N ALA A 284 -61.46 -34.27 -35.26
CA ALA A 284 -62.20 -35.14 -34.37
C ALA A 284 -63.61 -34.59 -34.06
N TYR A 285 -63.75 -33.27 -33.91
CA TYR A 285 -65.06 -32.64 -33.69
C TYR A 285 -65.96 -32.71 -34.93
N ARG A 286 -65.39 -32.57 -36.14
CA ARG A 286 -66.13 -32.76 -37.40
C ARG A 286 -66.57 -34.20 -37.59
N GLU A 287 -65.71 -35.18 -37.34
CA GLU A 287 -66.07 -36.60 -37.40
C GLU A 287 -67.16 -36.96 -36.39
N LEU A 288 -67.09 -36.42 -35.17
CA LEU A 288 -68.13 -36.62 -34.16
C LEU A 288 -69.48 -36.00 -34.58
N ASN A 289 -69.43 -34.81 -35.19
CA ASN A 289 -70.62 -34.13 -35.71
C ASN A 289 -71.22 -34.84 -36.93
N ASP A 290 -70.41 -35.46 -37.78
CA ASP A 290 -70.91 -36.28 -38.90
C ASP A 290 -71.50 -37.61 -38.40
N LEU A 291 -70.93 -38.21 -37.34
CA LEU A 291 -71.43 -39.44 -36.72
C LEU A 291 -72.74 -39.26 -35.92
N TYR A 292 -72.96 -38.09 -35.30
CA TYR A 292 -74.08 -37.85 -34.39
C TYR A 292 -75.03 -36.72 -34.81
N GLY A 293 -74.62 -35.81 -35.69
CA GLY A 293 -75.44 -34.68 -36.20
C GLY A 293 -76.24 -34.99 -37.46
N GLY A 294 -75.99 -36.13 -38.10
CA GLY A 294 -76.70 -36.59 -39.31
C GLY A 294 -78.01 -37.33 -39.02
N LYS A 295 -78.95 -36.73 -38.28
CA LYS A 295 -80.37 -37.11 -38.31
C LYS A 295 -81.25 -35.86 -38.18
N SER A 296 -81.44 -35.20 -39.32
CA SER A 296 -82.74 -34.63 -39.69
C SER A 296 -83.39 -35.56 -40.71
#